data_AF-A0A924QU25-F1
#
_entry.id   AF-A0A924QU25-F1
#
_cell.length_a   1.000
_cell.length_b   1.000
_cell.length_c   1.000
_cell.angle_alpha   90.00
_cell.angle_beta   90.00
_cell.angle_gamma   90.00
#
_symmetry.space_group_name_H-M   'P 1'
#
loop_
_entity.id
_entity.type
_entity.pdbx_description
1 polymer ?
#
loop_
_entity_poly.entity_id
_entity_poly.type
_entity_poly.pdbx_seq_one_letter_code
_entity_poly.pdbx_strand_id
1 'polypeptide(L)' 'MSEADVAQPGLTVLGGNPTATELAAVLAVIAAVAEELGDDASVSTAVAQSAWQRSQRPIRGPLRPGAGAWRGFSG' A
#
# COMPACT_ATOMS: atom_id res chain seq x y z
N MET A 1 -23.63 -11.67 -7.92
CA MET A 1 -22.66 -10.94 -7.08
C MET A 1 -21.45 -11.83 -7.05
N SER A 2 -20.60 -11.70 -8.08
CA SER A 2 -19.48 -12.61 -8.30
C SER A 2 -18.47 -12.44 -7.17
N GLU A 3 -18.20 -13.54 -6.51
CA GLU A 3 -17.10 -13.76 -5.58
C GLU A 3 -15.84 -13.18 -6.21
N ALA A 4 -15.17 -12.31 -5.47
CA ALA A 4 -14.03 -11.57 -5.96
C ALA A 4 -13.06 -12.53 -6.65
N ASP A 5 -12.75 -12.25 -7.90
CA ASP A 5 -11.47 -12.59 -8.50
C ASP A 5 -10.43 -11.84 -7.65
N VAL A 6 -10.13 -12.39 -6.48
CA VAL A 6 -9.02 -11.99 -5.64
C VAL A 6 -7.82 -12.27 -6.49
N ALA A 7 -7.38 -11.26 -7.25
CA ALA A 7 -6.24 -11.30 -8.14
C ALA A 7 -5.12 -12.04 -7.41
N GLN A 8 -4.95 -13.31 -7.75
CA GLN A 8 -3.94 -14.14 -7.10
C GLN A 8 -2.63 -13.47 -7.45
N PRO A 9 -1.78 -13.10 -6.47
CA PRO A 9 -0.51 -12.46 -6.77
C PRO A 9 0.32 -13.45 -7.60
N GLY A 10 0.38 -13.19 -8.91
CA GLY A 10 1.08 -14.01 -9.89
C GLY A 10 2.40 -13.38 -10.29
N LEU A 11 3.48 -14.17 -10.29
CA LEU A 11 4.78 -13.76 -10.82
C LEU A 11 4.79 -13.95 -12.34
N THR A 12 5.09 -12.89 -13.10
CA THR A 12 5.25 -12.97 -14.57
C THR A 12 6.68 -12.62 -14.96
N VAL A 13 7.33 -13.48 -15.75
CA VAL A 13 8.65 -13.21 -16.33
C VAL A 13 8.48 -12.43 -17.62
N LEU A 14 8.95 -11.18 -17.65
CA LEU A 14 8.83 -10.30 -18.82
C LEU A 14 10.00 -10.43 -19.80
N GLY A 15 11.11 -11.06 -19.40
CA GLY A 15 12.28 -11.25 -20.25
C GLY A 15 13.27 -12.26 -19.68
N GLY A 16 14.06 -12.87 -20.58
CA GLY A 16 14.97 -13.98 -20.25
C GLY A 16 14.27 -15.34 -20.20
N ASN A 17 15.01 -16.38 -19.82
CA ASN A 17 14.51 -17.72 -19.60
C ASN A 17 15.13 -18.29 -18.31
N PRO A 18 14.69 -17.80 -17.13
CA PRO A 18 15.25 -18.28 -15.86
C PRO A 18 14.95 -19.75 -15.68
N THR A 19 15.90 -20.46 -15.07
CA THR A 19 15.72 -21.85 -14.70
C THR A 19 14.68 -21.98 -13.57
N ALA A 20 14.10 -23.18 -13.42
CA ALA A 20 13.17 -23.45 -12.33
C ALA A 20 13.79 -23.18 -10.94
N THR A 21 15.09 -23.44 -10.79
CA THR A 21 15.83 -23.21 -9.55
C THR A 21 15.95 -21.71 -9.24
N GLU A 22 16.26 -20.88 -10.23
CA GLU A 22 16.35 -19.43 -10.03
C GLU A 22 14.99 -18.82 -9.69
N LEU A 23 13.92 -19.28 -10.36
CA LEU A 23 12.55 -18.87 -10.02
C LEU A 23 12.18 -19.26 -8.59
N ALA A 24 12.50 -20.48 -8.17
CA ALA A 24 12.25 -20.94 -6.81
C ALA A 24 13.02 -20.12 -5.76
N ALA A 25 14.28 -19.77 -6.05
CA ALA A 25 15.09 -18.94 -5.16
C ALA A 25 14.48 -17.55 -4.98
N VAL A 26 14.05 -16.89 -6.07
CA VAL A 26 13.39 -15.58 -6.00
C VAL A 26 12.07 -15.66 -5.24
N LEU A 27 11.25 -16.67 -5.52
CA LEU A 27 9.99 -16.89 -4.79
C LEU A 27 10.22 -17.10 -3.30
N ALA A 28 11.23 -17.88 -2.91
CA ALA A 28 11.55 -18.13 -1.51
C ALA A 28 11.93 -16.83 -0.77
N VAL A 29 12.71 -15.95 -1.43
CA VAL A 29 13.07 -14.64 -0.85
C VAL A 29 11.84 -13.74 -0.71
N ILE A 30 11.01 -13.64 -1.75
CA ILE A 30 9.79 -12.82 -1.70
C ILE A 30 8.84 -13.34 -0.62
N ALA A 31 8.67 -14.65 -0.50
CA ALA A 31 7.83 -15.27 0.52
C ALA A 31 8.35 -14.97 1.93
N ALA A 32 9.65 -15.13 2.18
CA ALA A 32 10.24 -14.82 3.48
C ALA A 32 10.05 -13.35 3.89
N VAL A 33 10.23 -12.42 2.96
CA VAL A 33 9.99 -10.98 3.19
C VAL A 33 8.50 -10.71 3.44
N ALA A 34 7.60 -11.35 2.69
CA ALA A 34 6.16 -11.18 2.88
C ALA A 34 5.68 -11.72 4.23
N GLU A 35 6.25 -12.83 4.71
CA GLU A 35 5.99 -13.35 6.06
C GLU A 35 6.46 -12.36 7.14
N GLU A 36 7.67 -11.83 7.03
CA GLU A 36 8.21 -10.83 7.98
C GLU A 36 7.33 -9.56 8.03
N LEU A 37 6.94 -9.02 6.88
CA LEU A 37 6.02 -7.87 6.83
C LEU A 37 4.60 -8.21 7.31
N GLY A 38 4.14 -9.45 7.09
CA GLY A 38 2.83 -9.93 7.54
C GLY A 38 2.76 -10.02 9.06
N ASP A 39 3.82 -10.53 9.68
CA ASP A 39 3.95 -10.57 11.14
C ASP A 39 3.99 -9.15 11.73
N ASP A 40 4.75 -8.23 11.12
CA ASP A 40 4.74 -6.81 11.52
C ASP A 40 3.38 -6.12 11.31
N ALA A 41 2.65 -6.47 10.24
CA ALA A 41 1.31 -5.96 9.98
C ALA A 41 0.28 -6.49 11.00
N SER A 42 0.46 -7.70 11.52
CA SER A 42 -0.36 -8.24 12.61
C SER A 42 -0.09 -7.51 13.95
N VAL A 43 1.14 -6.99 14.12
CA VAL A 43 1.57 -6.16 15.26
C VAL A 43 1.19 -4.68 15.07
N SER A 44 0.77 -4.27 13.87
CA SER A 44 0.14 -2.97 13.58
C SER A 44 -1.25 -2.88 14.22
N THR A 45 -1.26 -2.92 15.54
CA THR A 45 -2.33 -2.41 16.38
C THR A 45 -2.65 -1.00 15.90
N ALA A 46 -3.87 -0.86 15.37
CA ALA A 46 -4.53 0.36 14.91
C ALA A 46 -3.65 1.61 15.03
N VAL A 47 -3.06 2.06 13.91
CA VAL A 47 -2.24 3.28 13.81
C VAL A 47 -2.82 4.32 14.76
N ALA A 48 -2.17 4.46 15.93
CA ALA A 48 -2.71 5.30 16.98
C ALA A 48 -2.81 6.70 16.41
N GLN A 49 -3.98 7.35 16.56
CA GLN A 49 -4.17 8.70 16.03
C GLN A 49 -2.96 9.56 16.38
N SER A 50 -2.38 10.24 15.40
CA SER A 50 -1.23 11.10 15.64
C SER A 50 -1.58 12.23 16.62
N ALA A 51 -0.59 12.77 17.32
CA ALA A 51 -0.79 13.94 18.17
C ALA A 51 -1.37 15.12 17.37
N TRP A 52 -1.03 15.24 16.08
CA TRP A 52 -1.61 16.20 15.13
C TRP A 52 -3.09 15.95 14.87
N GLN A 53 -3.50 14.70 14.62
CA GLN A 53 -4.92 14.35 14.45
C GLN A 53 -5.74 14.65 15.72
N ARG A 54 -5.17 14.45 16.92
CA ARG A 54 -5.84 14.78 18.19
C ARG A 54 -5.93 16.29 18.45
N SER A 55 -4.97 17.06 17.99
CA SER A 55 -4.89 18.51 18.23
C SER A 55 -5.51 19.36 17.12
N GLN A 56 -5.99 18.75 16.03
CA GLN A 56 -6.80 19.41 15.01
C GLN A 56 -8.09 19.96 15.62
N ARG A 57 -8.03 21.19 16.09
CA ARG A 57 -9.22 21.98 16.42
C ARG A 57 -9.86 22.42 15.10
N PRO A 58 -11.20 22.39 14.98
CA PRO A 58 -11.87 22.87 13.78
C PRO A 58 -11.70 24.38 13.66
N ILE A 59 -10.60 24.81 13.06
CA ILE A 59 -10.33 26.21 12.70
C ILE A 59 -10.79 26.49 11.25
N ARG A 60 -11.08 25.44 10.46
CA ARG A 60 -11.63 25.51 9.10
C ARG A 60 -12.56 24.30 8.87
N GLY A 61 -13.59 24.46 8.03
CA GLY A 61 -14.35 23.33 7.49
C GLY A 61 -13.49 22.40 6.63
N PRO A 62 -13.94 21.17 6.32
CA PRO A 62 -13.19 20.22 5.51
C PRO A 62 -12.84 20.84 4.15
N LEU A 63 -11.55 20.83 3.80
CA LEU A 63 -11.09 21.21 2.47
C LEU A 63 -11.67 20.21 1.47
N ARG A 64 -12.47 20.69 0.50
CA ARG A 64 -13.01 19.86 -0.58
C ARG A 64 -12.00 19.82 -1.72
N PRO A 65 -11.28 18.70 -1.95
CA PRO A 65 -10.46 18.55 -3.14
C PRO A 65 -11.38 18.51 -4.38
N GLY A 66 -11.03 19.27 -5.41
CA GLY A 66 -11.81 19.35 -6.65
C GLY A 66 -11.03 20.08 -7.74
N ALA A 67 -11.30 19.74 -9.00
CA ALA A 67 -10.68 20.39 -10.15
C ALA A 67 -10.92 21.90 -10.09
N GLY A 68 -9.84 22.69 -10.09
CA GLY A 68 -9.90 24.16 -10.00
C GLY A 68 -9.87 24.75 -8.59
N ALA A 69 -10.06 23.96 -7.53
CA ALA A 69 -10.09 24.47 -6.15
C ALA A 69 -8.71 24.89 -5.61
N TRP A 70 -7.63 24.51 -6.31
CA TRP A 70 -6.24 24.72 -5.87
C TRP A 70 -5.53 25.84 -6.64
N ARG A 71 -6.22 26.50 -7.59
CA ARG A 71 -5.66 27.58 -8.41
C ARG A 71 -5.98 28.94 -7.78
N GLY A 72 -5.36 29.22 -6.64
CA GLY A 72 -5.51 30.47 -5.90
C GLY A 72 -4.21 31.27 -5.76
N PHE A 73 -3.13 30.91 -6.47
CA PHE A 73 -1.89 31.68 -6.48
C PHE A 73 -1.59 32.21 -7.87
N SER A 74 -1.77 33.51 -8.04
CA SER A 74 -1.25 34.33 -9.13
C SER A 74 -0.46 35.47 -8.48
N GLY A 75 0.80 35.20 -8.19
CA GLY A 75 1.76 36.14 -7.60
C GLY A 75 3.18 35.72 -7.94
#